data_AF-A0A7J4QS41-F1
#
_entry.id   AF-A0A7J4QS41-F1
#
_cell.length_a   1.000
_cell.length_b   1.000
_cell.length_c   1.000
_cell.angle_alpha   90.00
_cell.angle_beta   90.00
_cell.angle_gamma   90.00
#
_symmetry.space_group_name_H-M   'P 1'
#
loop_
_entity.id
_entity.type
_entity.pdbx_description
1 polymer ?
#
loop_
_entity_poly.entity_id
_entity_poly.type
_entity_poly.pdbx_seq_one_letter_code
_entity_poly.pdbx_strand_id
1 'polypeptide(L)' 'DLLIGDPALAEKELGWVPHTSFEELVQMMVDADMAIVQEAVDGGYAPPIPPE' A
#
# COMPACT_ATOMS: atom_id res chain seq x y z
N ASP A 1 6.52 -21.57 4.21
CA ASP A 1 5.10 -21.65 4.65
C ASP A 1 4.36 -20.38 4.29
N LEU A 2 3.05 -20.49 4.06
CA LEU A 2 2.16 -19.34 3.81
C LEU A 2 1.58 -18.85 5.15
N LEU A 3 1.49 -17.53 5.31
CA LEU A 3 0.81 -16.90 6.44
C LEU A 3 -0.59 -16.46 5.99
N ILE A 4 -1.62 -17.12 6.51
CA ILE A 4 -3.02 -16.82 6.20
C ILE A 4 -3.78 -16.71 7.53
N GLY A 5 -4.24 -15.50 7.84
CA GLY A 5 -5.02 -15.22 9.06
C GLY A 5 -6.52 -15.27 8.81
N ASP A 6 -7.29 -15.71 9.81
CA ASP A 6 -8.75 -15.65 9.83
C ASP A 6 -9.22 -14.52 10.76
N PRO A 7 -9.87 -13.46 10.23
CA PRO A 7 -10.33 -12.33 11.02
C PRO A 7 -11.74 -12.50 11.62
N ALA A 8 -12.35 -13.69 11.59
CA ALA A 8 -13.75 -13.90 12.02
C ALA A 8 -14.10 -13.36 13.42
N LEU A 9 -13.14 -13.39 14.37
CA LEU A 9 -13.37 -12.82 15.71
C LEU A 9 -13.51 -11.29 15.67
N ALA A 10 -12.71 -10.61 14.86
CA ALA A 10 -12.77 -9.15 14.71
C ALA A 10 -14.07 -8.71 14.02
N GLU A 11 -14.52 -9.47 13.02
CA GLU A 11 -15.81 -9.23 12.38
C GLU A 11 -16.96 -9.40 13.37
N LYS A 12 -16.97 -10.48 14.16
CA LYS A 12 -18.04 -10.78 15.11
C LYS A 12 -18.12 -9.75 16.25
N GLU A 13 -17.00 -9.41 16.87
CA GLU A 13 -16.99 -8.59 18.08
C GLU A 13 -16.93 -7.08 17.78
N LEU A 14 -16.35 -6.70 16.64
CA LEU A 14 -16.10 -5.30 16.29
C LEU A 14 -16.84 -4.85 15.03
N GLY A 15 -17.42 -5.76 14.25
CA GLY A 15 -17.96 -5.45 12.92
C GLY A 15 -16.86 -5.05 11.93
N TRP A 16 -15.60 -5.36 12.23
CA TRP A 16 -14.46 -4.95 11.41
C TRP A 16 -14.32 -5.86 10.19
N VAL A 17 -14.20 -5.25 9.02
CA VAL A 17 -13.92 -5.93 7.75
C VAL A 17 -12.84 -5.17 6.97
N PRO A 18 -11.97 -5.84 6.21
CA PRO A 18 -10.99 -5.14 5.38
C PRO A 18 -11.71 -4.39 4.24
N HIS A 19 -11.33 -3.14 4.03
CA HIS A 19 -11.90 -2.30 2.96
C HIS A 19 -11.03 -2.25 1.70
N THR A 20 -9.79 -2.73 1.78
CA THR A 20 -8.81 -2.65 0.71
C THR A 20 -8.34 -4.05 0.37
N SER A 21 -8.55 -4.45 -0.88
CA SER A 21 -8.04 -5.70 -1.42
C SER A 21 -6.52 -5.62 -1.63
N PHE A 22 -5.90 -6.79 -1.83
CA PHE A 22 -4.47 -6.84 -2.13
C PHE A 22 -4.12 -6.09 -3.43
N GLU A 23 -4.94 -6.21 -4.47
CA GLU A 23 -4.72 -5.53 -5.76
C GLU A 23 -4.82 -4.01 -5.61
N GLU A 24 -5.84 -3.51 -4.91
CA GLU A 24 -5.98 -2.07 -4.63
C GLU A 24 -4.82 -1.53 -3.79
N LEU A 25 -4.35 -2.31 -2.81
CA LEU A 25 -3.19 -1.93 -2.01
C LEU A 25 -1.94 -1.78 -2.89
N VAL A 26 -1.67 -2.76 -3.75
CA VAL A 26 -0.52 -2.70 -4.67
C VAL A 26 -0.63 -1.51 -5.61
N GLN A 27 -1.80 -1.28 -6.21
CA GLN A 27 -2.03 -0.15 -7.10
C GLN A 27 -1.81 1.19 -6.37
N MET A 28 -2.39 1.35 -5.18
CA MET A 28 -2.25 2.55 -4.36
C MET A 28 -0.78 2.85 -4.02
N MET A 29 -0.01 1.83 -3.69
CA MET A 29 1.42 1.99 -3.38
C MET A 29 2.22 2.42 -4.61
N VAL A 30 2.00 1.77 -5.76
CA VAL A 30 2.71 2.10 -7.01
C VAL A 30 2.36 3.51 -7.48
N ASP A 31 1.07 3.89 -7.43
CA ASP A 31 0.64 5.23 -7.83
C ASP A 31 1.29 6.32 -6.97
N ALA A 32 1.41 6.07 -5.66
CA ALA A 32 2.09 6.98 -4.74
C ALA A 32 3.58 7.14 -5.07
N ASP A 33 4.29 6.02 -5.29
CA ASP A 33 5.71 6.07 -5.65
C ASP A 33 5.93 6.74 -7.02
N MET A 34 5.07 6.48 -8.00
CA MET A 34 5.11 7.14 -9.30
C MET A 34 4.92 8.66 -9.18
N ALA A 35 4.02 9.11 -8.30
CA ALA A 35 3.82 10.53 -8.05
C ALA A 35 5.07 11.19 -7.44
N ILE A 36 5.72 10.52 -6.49
CA ILE A 36 6.97 10.98 -5.87
C ILE A 36 8.08 11.13 -6.93
N VAL A 37 8.23 10.13 -7.81
CA VAL A 37 9.23 10.18 -8.88
C VAL A 37 8.90 11.28 -9.88
N GLN A 38 7.63 11.44 -10.25
CA GLN A 38 7.20 12.47 -11.18
C GLN A 38 7.48 13.88 -10.63
N GLU A 39 7.20 14.12 -9.36
CA GLU A 39 7.52 15.39 -8.68
C GLU A 39 9.02 15.72 -8.76
N ALA A 40 9.88 14.73 -8.52
CA ALA A 40 11.33 14.91 -8.60
C ALA A 40 11.80 15.24 -10.02
N VAL A 41 11.24 14.55 -11.03
CA VAL A 41 11.52 14.82 -12.44
C VAL A 41 11.10 16.25 -12.82
N ASP A 42 9.88 16.65 -12.43
CA ASP A 42 9.33 17.98 -12.74
C ASP A 42 10.10 19.09 -12.01
N GLY A 43 10.55 18.81 -10.77
CA GLY A 43 11.38 19.70 -9.97
C GLY A 43 12.86 19.74 -10.37
N GLY A 44 13.30 18.87 -11.28
CA GLY A 44 14.68 18.81 -11.76
C GLY A 44 15.70 18.30 -10.74
N TYR A 45 15.28 17.47 -9.78
CA TYR A 45 16.15 16.84 -8.79
C TYR A 45 16.05 15.32 -8.84
N ALA A 46 17.01 14.63 -8.21
CA ALA A 46 17.03 13.17 -8.19
C ALA A 46 15.90 12.63 -7.29
N PRO A 47 15.13 11.62 -7.74
CA PRO A 47 14.08 11.01 -6.92
C PRO A 47 14.68 10.33 -5.68
N PRO A 48 13.89 10.20 -4.60
CA PRO A 48 14.34 9.51 -3.40
C PRO A 48 14.65 8.05 -3.69
N ILE A 49 15.73 7.55 -3.09
CA ILE A 49 16.11 6.15 -3.19
C ILE A 49 15.36 5.40 -2.06
N PRO A 50 14.61 4.33 -2.39
CA PRO A 50 13.97 3.52 -1.37
C PRO A 50 15.01 2.96 -0.37
N PRO A 51 14.68 2.90 0.94
CA PRO A 51 15.55 2.23 1.90
C PRO A 51 15.70 0.75 1.55
N GLU A 52 16.89 0.20 1.78
CA GLU A 52 17.18 -1.24 1.68
C GLU A 52 16.52 -2.06 2.79
#